data_AF-A0AAD1HTY6-F1
#
_entry.id   AF-A0AAD1HTY6-F1
#
_cell.length_a   1.000
_cell.length_b   1.000
_cell.length_c   1.000
_cell.angle_alpha   90.00
_cell.angle_beta   90.00
_cell.angle_gamma   90.00
#
_symmetry.space_group_name_H-M   'P 1'
#
loop_
_entity.id
_entity.type
_entity.pdbx_description
1 polymer ?
#
loop_
_entity_poly.entity_id
_entity_poly.type
_entity_poly.pdbx_seq_one_letter_code
_entity_poly.pdbx_strand_id
1 'polypeptide(L)'
;MTIDGYSHYPNDIELTVQNCHPALLPGRGAVFQLPTERYAREYVVVVQEVHHHDAAGIDPNDLIDAIRAAIPTHHGIEAQAVVLLKPMRIPTTTSGKIQRSACRDQYVAGELAVLAQWEEPRPQKEGPGVGNALLSGLARLAVAGLAQRRPGSQGDRRGED
;
A
#
# COMPACT_ATOMS: atom_id res chain seq x y z
N MET A 1 -13.68 5.74 16.65
CA MET A 1 -12.35 5.30 17.13
C MET A 1 -11.81 6.36 18.06
N THR A 2 -10.87 5.99 18.94
CA THR A 2 -10.32 6.91 19.93
C THR A 2 -8.83 7.04 19.69
N ILE A 3 -8.39 8.28 19.46
CA ILE A 3 -6.98 8.62 19.16
C ILE A 3 -6.63 9.80 20.06
N ASP A 4 -5.53 9.70 20.80
CA ASP A 4 -5.08 10.72 21.76
C ASP A 4 -6.16 11.18 22.76
N GLY A 5 -7.11 10.29 23.09
CA GLY A 5 -8.23 10.58 24.00
C GLY A 5 -9.44 11.27 23.35
N TYR A 6 -9.40 11.54 22.04
CA TYR A 6 -10.49 12.16 21.30
C TYR A 6 -11.25 11.15 20.42
N SER A 7 -12.55 11.38 20.29
CA SER A 7 -13.42 10.57 19.44
C SER A 7 -13.32 11.02 17.99
N HIS A 8 -12.94 10.11 17.11
CA HIS A 8 -12.97 10.30 15.66
C HIS A 8 -13.99 9.33 15.03
N TYR A 9 -14.88 9.85 14.20
CA TYR A 9 -15.91 9.06 13.54
C TYR A 9 -15.39 8.54 12.19
N PRO A 10 -15.25 7.21 12.00
CA PRO A 10 -14.68 6.67 10.77
C PRO A 10 -15.39 7.12 9.50
N ASN A 11 -16.72 7.23 9.53
CA ASN A 11 -17.54 7.71 8.41
C ASN A 11 -17.19 9.14 7.99
N ASP A 12 -16.81 10.01 8.91
CA ASP A 12 -16.47 11.40 8.59
C ASP A 12 -15.10 11.46 7.90
N ILE A 13 -14.15 10.63 8.35
CA ILE A 13 -12.83 10.51 7.71
C ILE A 13 -12.95 9.86 6.34
N GLU A 14 -13.74 8.80 6.21
CA GLU A 14 -14.04 8.17 4.92
C GLU A 14 -14.62 9.17 3.93
N LEU A 15 -15.53 10.04 4.38
CA LEU A 15 -16.10 11.09 3.53
C LEU A 15 -15.03 12.11 3.10
N THR A 16 -14.13 12.52 3.99
CA THR A 16 -13.00 13.39 3.62
C THR A 16 -12.08 12.70 2.60
N VAL A 17 -11.73 11.44 2.82
CA VAL A 17 -10.91 10.64 1.91
C VAL A 17 -11.56 10.57 0.53
N GLN A 18 -12.85 10.26 0.45
CA GLN A 18 -13.56 10.15 -0.83
C GLN A 18 -13.64 11.48 -1.59
N ASN A 19 -13.69 12.60 -0.87
CA ASN A 19 -13.82 13.93 -1.48
C ASN A 19 -12.47 14.59 -1.80
N CYS A 20 -11.33 14.04 -1.38
CA CYS A 20 -10.04 14.69 -1.60
C CYS A 20 -9.53 14.57 -3.04
N HIS A 21 -10.04 13.61 -3.81
CA HIS A 21 -9.65 13.42 -5.21
C HIS A 21 -10.77 12.75 -6.03
N PRO A 22 -11.09 13.24 -7.25
CA PRO A 22 -12.23 12.74 -8.05
C PRO A 22 -12.12 11.27 -8.47
N ALA A 23 -10.90 10.72 -8.56
CA ALA A 23 -10.70 9.31 -8.85
C ALA A 23 -11.06 8.36 -7.69
N LEU A 24 -11.29 8.87 -6.47
CA LEU A 24 -11.64 8.04 -5.31
C LEU A 24 -13.15 7.78 -5.29
N LEU A 25 -13.52 6.51 -5.14
CA LEU A 25 -14.89 6.06 -5.33
C LEU A 25 -15.79 6.43 -4.13
N PRO A 26 -16.82 7.27 -4.31
CA PRO A 26 -17.70 7.68 -3.21
C PRO A 26 -18.41 6.49 -2.56
N GLY A 27 -18.55 6.54 -1.23
CA GLY A 27 -19.18 5.46 -0.45
C GLY A 27 -18.39 4.15 -0.40
N ARG A 28 -17.17 4.10 -0.97
CA ARG A 28 -16.32 2.89 -1.04
C ARG A 28 -14.97 3.11 -0.37
N GLY A 29 -15.02 3.55 0.88
CA GLY A 29 -13.87 3.66 1.77
C GLY A 29 -14.16 3.00 3.12
N ALA A 30 -13.13 2.46 3.76
CA ALA A 30 -13.17 1.93 5.11
C ALA A 30 -12.00 2.50 5.92
N VAL A 31 -12.29 3.09 7.06
CA VAL A 31 -11.30 3.57 8.02
C VAL A 31 -11.45 2.79 9.32
N PHE A 32 -10.34 2.28 9.83
CA PHE A 32 -10.32 1.52 11.08
C PHE A 32 -8.96 1.61 11.77
N GLN A 33 -8.98 1.36 13.07
CA GLN A 33 -7.78 1.30 13.92
C GLN A 33 -7.40 -0.17 14.15
N LEU A 34 -6.12 -0.47 14.08
CA LEU A 34 -5.58 -1.75 14.51
C LEU A 34 -5.31 -1.74 16.02
N PRO A 35 -5.44 -2.88 16.71
CA PRO A 35 -5.00 -3.00 18.09
C PRO A 35 -3.49 -2.74 18.21
N THR A 36 -3.12 -1.88 19.15
CA THR A 36 -1.74 -1.51 19.46
C THR A 36 -1.46 -1.86 20.93
N GLU A 37 -0.18 -1.93 21.29
CA GLU A 37 0.19 -2.14 22.70
C GLU A 37 -0.15 -0.92 23.54
N ARG A 38 -0.25 -1.12 24.86
CA ARG A 38 -0.49 -0.01 25.79
C ARG A 38 0.63 1.03 25.63
N TYR A 39 0.26 2.28 25.38
CA TYR A 39 1.15 3.42 25.11
C TYR A 39 1.88 3.39 23.75
N ALA A 40 1.61 2.41 22.89
CA ALA A 40 2.09 2.47 21.51
C ALA A 40 1.26 3.49 20.72
N ARG A 41 1.87 4.04 19.66
CA ARG A 41 1.18 4.92 18.74
C ARG A 41 0.01 4.20 18.08
N GLU A 42 -1.12 4.89 17.97
CA GLU A 42 -2.29 4.34 17.28
C GLU A 42 -2.02 4.10 15.80
N TYR A 43 -2.61 3.03 15.27
CA TYR A 43 -2.40 2.60 13.89
C TYR A 43 -3.70 2.63 13.11
N VAL A 44 -3.95 3.76 12.45
CA VAL A 44 -5.10 4.04 11.59
C VAL A 44 -4.79 3.57 10.18
N VAL A 45 -5.68 2.75 9.65
CA VAL A 45 -5.64 2.22 8.29
C VAL A 45 -6.79 2.82 7.50
N VAL A 46 -6.48 3.24 6.27
CA VAL A 46 -7.45 3.71 5.28
C VAL A 46 -7.43 2.73 4.11
N VAL A 47 -8.59 2.19 3.76
CA VAL A 47 -8.76 1.38 2.55
C VAL A 47 -9.77 2.10 1.66
N GLN A 48 -9.41 2.35 0.40
CA GLN A 48 -10.24 3.15 -0.51
C GLN A 48 -10.26 2.52 -1.90
N GLU A 49 -11.44 2.40 -2.51
CA GLU A 49 -11.57 1.99 -3.91
C GLU A 49 -11.37 3.18 -4.85
N VAL A 50 -10.82 2.88 -6.02
CA VAL A 50 -10.51 3.88 -7.05
C VAL A 50 -11.32 3.61 -8.33
N HIS A 51 -11.91 4.65 -8.92
CA HIS A 51 -12.57 4.57 -10.22
C HIS A 51 -11.55 4.23 -11.32
N HIS A 52 -11.74 3.11 -12.01
CA HIS A 52 -10.81 2.64 -13.03
C HIS A 52 -10.61 3.64 -14.19
N HIS A 53 -11.69 4.30 -14.62
CA HIS A 53 -11.64 5.29 -15.70
C HIS A 53 -11.00 6.61 -15.26
N ASP A 54 -11.36 7.10 -14.07
CA ASP A 54 -10.88 8.40 -13.59
C ASP A 54 -9.44 8.35 -13.06
N ALA A 55 -8.93 7.15 -12.76
CA ALA A 55 -7.52 6.94 -12.44
C ALA A 55 -6.64 6.63 -13.66
N ALA A 56 -7.19 6.62 -14.87
CA ALA A 56 -6.41 6.37 -16.08
C ALA A 56 -5.34 7.48 -16.26
N GLY A 57 -4.07 7.09 -16.17
CA GLY A 57 -2.94 8.02 -16.28
C GLY A 57 -2.56 8.75 -14.99
N ILE A 58 -3.22 8.45 -13.87
CA ILE A 58 -2.86 8.96 -12.54
C ILE A 58 -1.92 7.96 -11.86
N ASP A 59 -0.83 8.44 -11.27
CA ASP A 59 0.00 7.60 -10.41
C ASP A 59 -0.77 7.29 -9.12
N PRO A 60 -0.99 6.01 -8.76
CA PRO A 60 -1.63 5.66 -7.50
C PRO A 60 -0.95 6.27 -6.26
N ASN A 61 0.34 6.61 -6.33
CA ASN A 61 1.03 7.31 -5.24
C ASN A 61 0.53 8.74 -5.04
N ASP A 62 0.13 9.45 -6.10
CA ASP A 62 -0.46 10.79 -5.99
C ASP A 62 -1.80 10.74 -5.22
N LEU A 63 -2.59 9.68 -5.44
CA LEU A 63 -3.84 9.45 -4.71
C LEU A 63 -3.57 9.15 -3.23
N ILE A 64 -2.55 8.32 -2.95
CA ILE A 64 -2.11 8.03 -1.58
C ILE A 64 -1.69 9.33 -0.87
N ASP A 65 -0.88 10.16 -1.52
CA ASP A 65 -0.40 11.41 -0.92
C ASP A 65 -1.54 12.42 -0.71
N ALA A 66 -2.49 12.51 -1.64
CA ALA A 66 -3.69 13.32 -1.47
C ALA A 66 -4.51 12.88 -0.24
N ILE A 67 -4.68 11.57 -0.03
CA ILE A 67 -5.34 11.02 1.16
C ILE A 67 -4.57 11.37 2.43
N ARG A 68 -3.25 11.14 2.44
CA ARG A 68 -2.39 11.40 3.60
C ARG A 68 -2.31 12.88 3.96
N ALA A 69 -2.45 13.79 2.99
CA ALA A 69 -2.52 15.22 3.24
C ALA A 69 -3.90 15.67 3.77
N ALA A 70 -4.99 15.08 3.26
CA ALA A 70 -6.35 15.47 3.62
C ALA A 70 -6.72 15.09 5.07
N ILE A 71 -6.31 13.92 5.54
CA ILE A 71 -6.70 13.43 6.88
C ILE A 71 -6.22 14.36 8.01
N PRO A 72 -4.93 14.73 8.15
CA PRO A 72 -4.48 15.62 9.21
C PRO A 72 -5.07 17.01 9.08
N THR A 73 -5.25 17.52 7.85
CA THR A 73 -5.85 18.83 7.58
C THR A 73 -7.26 18.95 8.14
N HIS A 74 -8.06 17.89 8.05
CA HIS A 74 -9.47 17.92 8.45
C HIS A 74 -9.74 17.32 9.84
N HIS A 75 -8.93 16.36 10.27
CA HIS A 75 -9.21 15.54 11.44
C HIS A 75 -8.13 15.61 12.52
N GLY A 76 -6.99 16.26 12.26
CA GLY A 76 -5.89 16.37 13.22
C GLY A 76 -5.20 15.05 13.58
N ILE A 77 -5.39 14.02 12.76
CA ILE A 77 -4.78 12.69 12.93
C ILE A 77 -4.05 12.28 11.66
N GLU A 78 -3.18 11.28 11.75
CA GLU A 78 -2.47 10.72 10.60
C GLU A 78 -2.93 9.29 10.34
N ALA A 79 -2.97 8.89 9.07
CA ALA A 79 -3.07 7.49 8.68
C ALA A 79 -1.68 6.86 8.66
N GLN A 80 -1.55 5.67 9.23
CA GLN A 80 -0.31 4.87 9.22
C GLN A 80 -0.30 3.87 8.06
N ALA A 81 -1.44 3.62 7.43
CA ALA A 81 -1.53 2.86 6.19
C ALA A 81 -2.63 3.41 5.29
N VAL A 82 -2.35 3.47 4.00
CA VAL A 82 -3.31 3.77 2.95
C VAL A 82 -3.24 2.67 1.88
N VAL A 83 -4.36 2.01 1.64
CA VAL A 83 -4.49 0.94 0.66
C VAL A 83 -5.51 1.32 -0.39
N LEU A 84 -5.08 1.34 -1.64
CA LEU A 84 -5.95 1.53 -2.79
C LEU A 84 -6.35 0.19 -3.38
N LEU A 85 -7.64 0.04 -3.66
CA LEU A 85 -8.21 -1.16 -4.27
C LEU A 85 -8.88 -0.83 -5.60
N LYS A 86 -9.04 -1.86 -6.44
CA LYS A 86 -9.99 -1.79 -7.57
C LYS A 86 -11.44 -1.74 -7.05
N PRO A 87 -12.40 -1.28 -7.87
CA PRO A 87 -13.81 -1.27 -7.49
C PRO A 87 -14.36 -2.62 -7.04
N MET A 88 -15.36 -2.60 -6.15
CA MET A 88 -16.11 -3.77 -5.69
C MET A 88 -15.27 -4.79 -4.90
N ARG A 89 -14.28 -4.32 -4.12
CA ARG A 89 -13.39 -5.15 -3.29
C ARG A 89 -13.58 -4.97 -1.79
N ILE A 90 -14.01 -3.79 -1.33
CA ILE A 90 -14.35 -3.56 0.07
C ILE A 90 -15.65 -4.31 0.41
N PRO A 91 -15.66 -5.13 1.48
CA PRO A 91 -16.86 -5.81 1.93
C PRO A 91 -18.01 -4.85 2.27
N THR A 92 -19.20 -5.16 1.76
CA THR A 92 -20.44 -4.43 2.07
C THR A 92 -21.59 -5.36 2.42
N THR A 93 -22.54 -4.85 3.20
CA THR A 93 -23.84 -5.49 3.38
C THR A 93 -24.61 -5.54 2.06
N THR A 94 -25.70 -6.31 2.03
CA THR A 94 -26.64 -6.34 0.89
C THR A 94 -27.25 -4.97 0.58
N SER A 95 -27.34 -4.09 1.57
CA SER A 95 -27.78 -2.70 1.43
C SER A 95 -26.66 -1.72 1.02
N GLY A 96 -25.46 -2.22 0.75
CA GLY A 96 -24.32 -1.42 0.29
C GLY A 96 -23.53 -0.71 1.40
N LYS A 97 -23.84 -0.96 2.69
CA LYS A 97 -23.10 -0.35 3.80
C LYS A 97 -21.74 -1.03 3.98
N ILE A 98 -20.68 -0.24 4.15
CA ILE A 98 -19.32 -0.71 4.39
C ILE A 98 -19.24 -1.55 5.67
N GLN A 99 -18.68 -2.75 5.56
CA GLN A 99 -18.40 -3.65 6.66
C GLN A 99 -16.95 -3.47 7.12
N ARG A 100 -16.68 -2.41 7.90
CA ARG A 100 -15.33 -2.04 8.36
C ARG A 100 -14.60 -3.17 9.08
N SER A 101 -15.31 -3.95 9.89
CA SER A 101 -14.72 -5.10 10.60
C SER A 101 -14.23 -6.16 9.62
N ALA A 102 -15.07 -6.57 8.65
CA ALA A 102 -14.67 -7.54 7.63
C ALA A 102 -13.51 -7.03 6.76
N CYS A 103 -13.53 -5.74 6.41
CA CYS A 103 -12.41 -5.11 5.68
C CYS A 103 -11.11 -5.12 6.49
N ARG A 104 -11.17 -4.80 7.79
CA ARG A 104 -10.03 -4.88 8.71
C ARG A 104 -9.51 -6.30 8.80
N ASP A 105 -10.40 -7.28 8.95
CA ASP A 105 -10.00 -8.68 9.11
C ASP A 105 -9.30 -9.18 7.82
N GLN A 106 -9.79 -8.80 6.63
CA GLN A 106 -9.10 -9.06 5.35
C GLN A 106 -7.76 -8.31 5.22
N TYR A 107 -7.67 -7.07 5.69
CA TYR A 107 -6.41 -6.32 5.71
C TYR A 107 -5.36 -7.03 6.57
N VAL A 108 -5.73 -7.43 7.80
CA VAL A 108 -4.83 -8.11 8.73
C VAL A 108 -4.41 -9.48 8.20
N ALA A 109 -5.30 -10.18 7.49
CA ALA A 109 -5.00 -11.45 6.85
C ALA A 109 -4.16 -11.32 5.55
N GLY A 110 -3.97 -10.10 5.03
CA GLY A 110 -3.28 -9.88 3.75
C GLY A 110 -4.10 -10.33 2.53
N GLU A 111 -5.43 -10.37 2.65
CA GLU A 111 -6.35 -10.92 1.63
C GLU A 111 -6.92 -9.86 0.68
N LEU A 112 -6.64 -8.57 0.94
CA LEU A 112 -7.09 -7.51 0.06
C LEU A 112 -6.38 -7.58 -1.30
N ALA A 113 -7.15 -7.44 -2.38
CA ALA A 113 -6.62 -7.34 -3.74
C ALA A 113 -6.06 -5.92 -3.99
N VAL A 114 -4.87 -5.66 -3.45
CA VAL A 114 -4.22 -4.35 -3.45
C VAL A 114 -3.87 -3.88 -4.88
N LEU A 115 -4.24 -2.65 -5.19
CA LEU A 115 -3.79 -1.93 -6.39
C LEU A 115 -2.48 -1.17 -6.11
N ALA A 116 -2.45 -0.43 -5.02
CA ALA A 116 -1.28 0.27 -4.51
C ALA A 116 -1.42 0.45 -3.00
N GLN A 117 -0.31 0.59 -2.29
CA GLN A 117 -0.34 0.84 -0.85
C GLN A 117 0.87 1.64 -0.39
N TRP A 118 0.66 2.38 0.69
CA TRP A 118 1.70 2.97 1.50
C TRP A 118 1.45 2.58 2.95
N GLU A 119 2.50 2.20 3.65
CA GLU A 119 2.47 1.91 5.08
C GLU A 119 3.67 2.58 5.74
N GLU A 120 3.42 3.28 6.84
CA GLU A 120 4.47 3.65 7.77
C GLU A 120 5.05 2.37 8.37
N PRO A 121 6.38 2.20 8.45
CA PRO A 121 6.96 1.07 9.12
C PRO A 121 6.38 0.95 10.53
N ARG A 122 5.63 -0.12 10.79
CA ARG A 122 5.20 -0.44 12.16
C ARG A 122 6.44 -0.41 13.04
N PRO A 123 6.41 0.26 14.21
CA PRO A 123 7.47 0.11 15.20
C PRO A 123 7.63 -1.39 15.45
N GLN A 124 8.71 -1.96 14.92
CA GLN A 124 8.89 -3.40 14.90
C GLN A 124 9.13 -3.81 16.35
N LYS A 125 8.37 -4.79 16.85
CA LYS A 125 8.93 -5.63 17.91
C LYS A 125 10.12 -6.35 17.29
N GLU A 126 11.34 -6.00 17.70
CA GLU A 126 12.47 -6.90 17.54
C GLU A 126 12.18 -8.17 18.35
N GLY A 127 11.50 -9.12 17.72
CA GLY A 127 11.47 -10.53 18.08
C GLY A 127 12.31 -11.30 17.05
N PRO A 128 12.99 -12.39 17.43
CA PRO A 128 14.08 -12.97 16.67
C PRO A 128 13.60 -13.36 15.27
N GLY A 129 14.20 -12.71 14.27
CA GLY A 129 13.81 -12.85 12.87
C GLY A 129 14.03 -14.27 12.37
N VAL A 130 13.00 -14.83 11.75
CA VAL A 130 13.16 -15.91 10.77
C VAL A 130 12.10 -15.70 9.68
N GLY A 131 12.54 -15.38 8.46
CA GLY A 131 11.81 -15.82 7.27
C GLY A 131 11.28 -14.82 6.24
N ASN A 132 11.75 -13.57 6.13
CA ASN A 132 11.31 -12.73 4.98
C ASN A 132 12.39 -11.91 4.25
N ALA A 133 13.67 -12.26 4.42
CA ALA A 133 14.77 -11.61 3.71
C ALA A 133 14.97 -12.05 2.24
N LEU A 134 14.02 -12.79 1.64
CA LEU A 134 14.18 -13.36 0.30
C LEU A 134 13.42 -12.64 -0.83
N LEU A 135 12.57 -11.65 -0.53
CA LEU A 135 11.82 -10.90 -1.55
C LEU A 135 12.42 -9.53 -1.91
N SER A 136 13.40 -9.03 -1.15
CA SER A 136 14.11 -7.78 -1.45
C SER A 136 15.34 -7.95 -2.36
N GLY A 137 15.64 -9.18 -2.81
CA GLY A 137 16.82 -9.52 -3.61
C GLY A 137 16.63 -9.69 -5.13
N LEU A 138 15.41 -9.59 -5.67
CA LEU A 138 15.14 -9.88 -7.09
C LEU A 138 14.94 -8.66 -7.99
N ALA A 139 15.49 -7.51 -7.61
CA ALA A 139 15.49 -6.30 -8.43
C ALA A 139 16.92 -5.86 -8.77
N ARG A 140 17.68 -6.68 -9.50
CA ARG A 140 18.87 -6.27 -10.29
C ARG A 140 19.50 -7.46 -11.00
N LEU A 141 19.08 -7.75 -12.24
CA LEU A 141 19.94 -8.27 -13.34
C LEU A 141 19.06 -8.68 -14.54
N ALA A 142 18.78 -7.72 -15.42
CA ALA A 142 18.42 -8.02 -16.82
C ALA A 142 18.64 -6.77 -17.69
N VAL A 143 19.90 -6.38 -17.87
CA VAL A 143 20.31 -5.53 -19.01
C VAL A 143 21.66 -6.03 -19.52
N ALA A 144 21.79 -6.04 -20.85
CA ALA A 144 22.98 -6.28 -21.66
C ALA A 144 23.19 -7.72 -22.14
N GLY A 145 22.47 -8.09 -23.20
CA GLY A 145 22.91 -9.11 -24.13
C GLY A 145 22.70 -8.62 -25.56
N LEU A 146 23.74 -8.05 -26.18
CA LEU A 146 24.00 -8.03 -27.64
C LEU A 146 25.17 -7.07 -27.92
N ALA A 147 26.39 -7.61 -27.96
CA ALA A 147 27.51 -6.97 -28.65
C ALA A 147 28.34 -8.05 -29.34
N GLN A 148 28.27 -8.02 -30.67
CA GLN A 148 29.03 -8.79 -31.63
C GLN A 148 30.54 -8.52 -31.48
N ARG A 149 31.39 -9.53 -31.75
CA ARG A 149 32.75 -9.34 -32.31
C ARG A 149 33.34 -10.65 -32.87
N ARG A 150 33.47 -10.71 -34.19
CA ARG A 150 34.55 -11.38 -34.95
C ARG A 150 35.65 -10.30 -35.23
N PRO A 151 36.81 -10.59 -35.86
CA PRO A 151 37.73 -11.75 -35.82
C PRO A 151 39.24 -11.35 -35.68
N GLY A 152 40.16 -12.34 -35.65
CA GLY A 152 41.62 -12.22 -35.89
C GLY A 152 42.47 -11.94 -34.63
N SER A 153 43.71 -12.38 -34.43
CA SER A 153 44.76 -13.03 -35.26
C SER A 153 45.83 -13.59 -34.29
N GLN A 154 46.32 -14.82 -34.45
CA GLN A 154 47.68 -15.17 -34.96
C GLN A 154 48.86 -15.16 -33.95
N GLY A 155 49.56 -16.32 -33.89
CA GLY A 155 50.89 -16.56 -33.29
C GLY A 155 50.84 -16.89 -31.79
N ASP A 156 51.54 -17.88 -31.23
CA ASP A 156 52.86 -18.42 -31.56
C ASP A 156 53.04 -19.83 -30.92
N ARG A 157 54.11 -20.49 -31.37
CA ARG A 157 54.53 -21.89 -31.28
C ARG A 157 54.91 -22.44 -29.90
N ARG A 158 54.78 -23.77 -29.77
CA ARG A 158 55.67 -24.80 -29.16
C ARG A 158 54.81 -26.09 -29.05
N GLY A 159 55.14 -27.28 -29.55
CA GLY A 159 56.38 -28.06 -29.55
C GLY A 159 56.08 -29.40 -28.84
N GLU A 160 56.58 -30.52 -29.38
CA GLU A 160 56.64 -31.89 -28.80
C GLU A 160 55.30 -32.66 -28.79
N ASP A 161 55.12 -33.88 -29.32
CA ASP A 161 55.97 -34.95 -29.90
C ASP A 161 55.25 -35.63 -31.08
#